data_AF-R7A7S7-F1
#
_entry.id   AF-R7A7S7-F1
#
_cell.length_a   1.000
_cell.length_b   1.000
_cell.length_c   1.000
_cell.angle_alpha   90.00
_cell.angle_beta   90.00
_cell.angle_gamma   90.00
#
_symmetry.space_group_name_H-M   'P 1'
#
loop_
_entity.id
_entity.type
_entity.pdbx_description
1 polymer ?
#
loop_
_entity_poly.entity_id
_entity_poly.type
_entity_poly.pdbx_seq_one_letter_code
_entity_poly.pdbx_strand_id
1 'polypeptide(L)'
;MTFSTQGKGIFLVYKANSSGMGTVQINVNGKQSTISGNKQYTWGGPDADLAYIQDTTGTLNVSISMQNASSDFTIWGIGVIQ
;
A
#
# COMPACT_ATOMS: atom_id res chain seq x y z
N MET A 1 4.16 -9.06 -4.46
CA MET A 1 3.45 -8.71 -5.72
C MET A 1 4.26 -7.65 -6.44
N THR A 2 4.41 -7.74 -7.76
CA THR A 2 5.13 -6.74 -8.56
C THR A 2 4.35 -6.45 -9.85
N PHE A 3 4.24 -5.18 -10.24
CA PHE A 3 3.54 -4.75 -11.45
C PHE A 3 4.05 -3.39 -11.93
N SER A 4 3.62 -2.96 -13.11
CA SER A 4 3.90 -1.62 -13.65
C SER A 4 2.62 -0.98 -14.18
N THR A 5 2.49 0.34 -14.05
CA THR A 5 1.33 1.11 -14.52
C THR A 5 1.72 2.54 -14.89
N GLN A 6 0.82 3.29 -15.53
CA GLN A 6 0.97 4.74 -15.77
C GLN A 6 0.16 5.53 -14.75
N GLY A 7 0.79 6.50 -14.09
CA GLY A 7 0.14 7.38 -13.12
C GLY A 7 1.09 8.36 -12.44
N LYS A 8 0.53 9.24 -11.63
CA LYS A 8 1.23 10.11 -10.67
C LYS A 8 1.43 9.47 -9.32
N GLY A 9 0.69 8.43 -8.96
CA GLY A 9 0.78 7.87 -7.62
C GLY A 9 0.04 6.56 -7.43
N ILE A 10 0.28 5.94 -6.28
CA ILE A 10 -0.35 4.69 -5.85
C ILE A 10 -0.86 4.89 -4.43
N PHE A 11 -2.10 4.47 -4.18
CA PHE A 11 -2.63 4.28 -2.83
C PHE A 11 -3.20 2.86 -2.70
N LEU A 12 -3.13 2.30 -1.50
CA LEU A 12 -3.69 0.99 -1.20
C LEU A 12 -4.99 1.17 -0.46
N VAL A 13 -6.01 0.38 -0.80
CA VAL A 13 -7.19 0.15 0.03
C VAL A 13 -7.05 -1.24 0.65
N TYR A 14 -7.19 -1.33 1.96
CA TYR A 14 -6.87 -2.56 2.69
C TYR A 14 -7.73 -2.70 3.94
N LYS A 15 -7.79 -3.92 4.48
CA LYS A 15 -8.42 -4.19 5.77
C LYS A 15 -7.52 -3.64 6.89
N ALA A 16 -8.05 -2.80 7.78
CA ALA A 16 -7.34 -2.35 8.97
C ALA A 16 -8.03 -2.83 10.25
N ASN A 17 -7.23 -3.15 11.27
CA ASN A 17 -7.70 -3.45 12.63
C ASN A 17 -6.83 -2.72 13.67
N SER A 18 -7.25 -2.71 14.92
CA SER A 18 -6.44 -2.16 16.02
C SER A 18 -5.25 -3.05 16.41
N SER A 19 -5.25 -4.33 16.02
CA SER A 19 -4.16 -5.28 16.27
C SER A 19 -4.24 -6.51 15.35
N GLY A 20 -3.18 -7.32 15.34
CA GLY A 20 -3.14 -8.62 14.66
C GLY A 20 -2.90 -8.57 13.15
N MET A 21 -2.72 -7.39 12.58
CA MET A 21 -2.44 -7.22 11.15
C MET A 21 -0.93 -7.08 10.89
N GLY A 22 -0.52 -7.45 9.68
CA GLY A 22 0.83 -7.26 9.20
C GLY A 22 1.12 -5.84 8.70
N THR A 23 2.33 -5.68 8.18
CA THR A 23 2.80 -4.45 7.52
C THR A 23 3.36 -4.82 6.15
N VAL A 24 3.02 -4.02 5.13
CA VAL A 24 3.58 -4.14 3.79
C VAL A 24 4.63 -3.06 3.54
N GLN A 25 5.72 -3.45 2.88
CA GLN A 25 6.67 -2.55 2.25
C GLN A 25 6.30 -2.38 0.79
N ILE A 26 6.08 -1.14 0.37
CA ILE A 26 5.84 -0.77 -1.03
C ILE A 26 7.09 -0.08 -1.54
N ASN A 27 7.56 -0.45 -2.72
CA ASN A 27 8.59 0.27 -3.44
C ASN A 27 8.02 0.71 -4.79
N VAL A 28 8.10 2.01 -5.08
CA VAL A 28 7.71 2.59 -6.37
C VAL A 28 8.93 3.29 -6.95
N ASN A 29 9.44 2.79 -8.08
CA ASN A 29 10.61 3.35 -8.76
C ASN A 29 11.83 3.54 -7.83
N GLY A 30 12.07 2.59 -6.92
CA GLY A 30 13.16 2.64 -5.94
C GLY A 30 12.83 3.39 -4.65
N LYS A 31 11.72 4.13 -4.58
CA LYS A 31 11.30 4.85 -3.36
C LYS A 31 10.41 3.95 -2.50
N GLN A 32 10.83 3.70 -1.26
CA GLN A 32 10.12 2.81 -0.34
C GLN A 32 9.15 3.58 0.58
N SER A 33 8.00 2.99 0.85
CA SER A 33 7.05 3.36 1.89
C SER A 33 6.55 2.12 2.63
N THR A 34 5.94 2.32 3.80
CA THR A 34 5.36 1.24 4.60
C THR A 34 3.92 1.56 4.95
N ILE A 35 3.06 0.55 4.91
CA ILE A 35 1.66 0.66 5.32
C ILE A 35 1.40 -0.47 6.32
N SER A 36 1.04 -0.07 7.55
CA SER A 36 0.66 -0.98 8.63
C SER A 36 -0.85 -1.20 8.60
N GLY A 37 -1.28 -2.46 8.64
CA GLY A 37 -2.68 -2.81 8.83
C GLY A 37 -3.16 -2.59 10.27
N ASN A 38 -2.23 -2.42 11.22
CA ASN A 38 -2.55 -2.03 12.60
C ASN A 38 -2.65 -0.50 12.68
N LYS A 39 -3.85 -0.02 12.99
CA LYS A 39 -4.16 1.41 13.12
C LYS A 39 -4.78 1.67 14.49
N GLN A 40 -4.39 2.78 15.13
CA GLN A 40 -4.89 3.13 16.46
C GLN A 40 -6.43 3.26 16.49
N TYR A 41 -7.01 3.82 15.42
CA TYR A 41 -8.45 3.97 15.27
C TYR A 41 -8.89 3.22 14.02
N THR A 42 -9.77 2.24 14.21
CA THR A 42 -10.38 1.50 13.10
C THR A 42 -11.87 1.36 13.35
N TRP A 43 -12.61 1.26 12.26
CA TRP A 43 -14.05 1.08 12.26
C TRP A 43 -14.42 -0.32 11.69
N GLY A 44 -13.45 -1.25 11.68
CA GLY A 44 -13.61 -2.62 11.20
C GLY A 44 -13.77 -2.77 9.67
N GLY A 45 -13.55 -1.68 8.92
CA GLY A 45 -13.76 -1.58 7.48
C GLY A 45 -12.47 -1.28 6.68
N PRO A 46 -12.62 -0.80 5.43
CA PRO A 46 -11.50 -0.41 4.59
C PRO A 46 -10.77 0.81 5.15
N ASP A 47 -9.45 0.76 5.15
CA ASP A 47 -8.61 1.95 5.28
C ASP A 47 -7.84 2.17 3.96
N ALA A 48 -7.35 3.40 3.77
CA ALA A 48 -6.59 3.74 2.58
C ALA A 48 -5.42 4.67 2.89
N ASP A 49 -4.24 4.32 2.38
CA ASP A 49 -3.02 5.13 2.53
C ASP A 49 -2.35 5.36 1.18
N LEU A 50 -1.83 6.58 1.02
CA LEU A 50 -0.96 6.94 -0.09
C LEU A 50 0.41 6.27 0.08
N ALA A 51 0.78 5.40 -0.86
CA ALA A 51 2.08 4.76 -0.86
C ALA A 51 3.12 5.61 -1.60
N TYR A 52 2.70 6.35 -2.62
CA TYR A 52 3.60 7.14 -3.47
C TYR A 52 2.85 8.21 -4.26
N ILE A 53 3.48 9.38 -4.46
CA ILE A 53 3.03 10.40 -5.41
C ILE A 53 4.23 11.15 -6.03
N GLN A 54 4.05 11.60 -7.27
CA GLN A 54 4.96 12.45 -8.05
C GLN A 54 4.16 13.51 -8.83
N ASP A 55 4.83 14.58 -9.25
CA ASP A 55 4.17 15.76 -9.84
C ASP A 55 3.58 15.49 -11.23
N THR A 56 4.24 14.65 -12.02
CA THR A 56 3.86 14.36 -13.41
C THR A 56 3.51 12.89 -13.59
N THR A 57 2.62 12.59 -14.54
CA THR A 57 2.26 11.21 -14.88
C THR A 57 3.46 10.50 -15.49
N GLY A 58 3.73 9.26 -15.07
CA GLY A 58 4.77 8.43 -15.66
C GLY A 58 4.64 6.96 -15.30
N THR A 59 5.61 6.16 -15.75
CA THR A 59 5.67 4.73 -15.42
C THR A 59 5.99 4.54 -13.94
N LEU A 60 5.14 3.82 -13.23
CA LEU A 60 5.31 3.43 -11.83
C LEU A 60 5.63 1.94 -11.78
N ASN A 61 6.89 1.59 -11.49
CA ASN A 61 7.29 0.21 -11.23
C ASN A 61 7.09 -0.09 -9.75
N VAL A 62 6.08 -0.90 -9.43
CA VAL A 62 5.61 -1.14 -8.07
C VAL A 62 5.98 -2.54 -7.63
N SER A 63 6.56 -2.66 -6.45
CA SER A 63 6.64 -3.93 -5.72
C SER A 63 6.08 -3.77 -4.31
N ILE A 64 5.29 -4.74 -3.89
CA ILE A 64 4.66 -4.82 -2.58
C ILE A 64 5.06 -6.14 -1.96
N SER A 65 5.61 -6.09 -0.76
CA SER A 65 6.08 -7.26 -0.01
C SER A 65 5.67 -7.17 1.45
N MET A 66 5.43 -8.32 2.08
CA MET A 66 5.22 -8.38 3.52
C MET A 66 6.54 -8.07 4.24
N GLN A 67 6.50 -7.18 5.23
CA GLN A 67 7.67 -6.94 6.09
C GLN A 67 7.96 -8.16 6.99
N ASN A 68 6.92 -8.90 7.38
CA ASN A 68 7.04 -10.16 8.10
C ASN A 68 6.10 -11.21 7.48
N ALA A 69 6.67 -12.32 7.01
CA ALA A 69 5.95 -13.39 6.32
C ALA A 69 4.98 -14.17 7.22
N SER A 70 5.12 -14.09 8.56
CA SER A 70 4.25 -14.76 9.53
C SER A 70 3.01 -13.94 9.92
N SER A 71 2.76 -12.82 9.24
CA SER A 71 1.63 -11.92 9.50
C SER A 71 0.73 -11.79 8.29
N ASP A 72 -0.54 -11.46 8.51
CA ASP A 72 -1.51 -11.30 7.43
C ASP A 72 -1.79 -9.84 7.12
N PHE A 73 -1.79 -9.48 5.84
CA PHE A 73 -2.25 -8.18 5.34
C PHE A 73 -3.18 -8.40 4.16
N THR A 74 -4.38 -7.85 4.21
CA THR A 74 -5.38 -8.01 3.14
C THR A 74 -5.52 -6.72 2.33
N ILE A 75 -5.05 -6.74 1.09
CA ILE A 75 -5.30 -5.68 0.11
C ILE A 75 -6.67 -5.91 -0.52
N TRP A 76 -7.53 -4.89 -0.52
CA TRP A 76 -8.83 -4.91 -1.19
C TRP A 76 -8.82 -4.18 -2.53
N GLY A 77 -7.91 -3.21 -2.69
CA GLY A 77 -7.76 -2.49 -3.94
C GLY A 77 -6.43 -1.75 -4.00
N ILE A 78 -6.01 -1.44 -5.23
CA ILE A 78 -4.88 -0.58 -5.51
C ILE A 78 -5.39 0.51 -6.44
N GLY A 79 -5.33 1.75 -5.95
CA GLY A 79 -5.71 2.92 -6.74
C GLY A 79 -4.50 3.53 -7.41
N VAL A 80 -4.68 3.96 -8.66
CA VAL A 80 -3.69 4.71 -9.43
C VAL A 80 -4.18 6.15 -9.56
N ILE A 81 -3.34 7.10 -9.17
CA ILE A 81 -3.62 8.54 -9.32
C ILE A 81 -3.16 8.95 -10.72
N GLN A 82 -3.98 9.70 -11.47
CA GLN A 82 -3.69 10.14 -12.85
C GLN A 82 -3.03 11.51 -12.92
#